data_AF-A0A101RTF4-F1
#
_entry.id   AF-A0A101RTF4-F1
#
_cell.length_a   1.000
_cell.length_b   1.000
_cell.length_c   1.000
_cell.angle_alpha   90.00
_cell.angle_beta   90.00
_cell.angle_gamma   90.00
#
_symmetry.space_group_name_H-M   'P 1'
#
loop_
_entity.id
_entity.type
_entity.pdbx_description
1 polymer ?
#
loop_
_entity_poly.entity_id
_entity_poly.type
_entity_poly.pdbx_seq_one_letter_code
_entity_poly.pdbx_strand_id
1 'polypeptide(L)'
;MSTAANTRPLATDPLAPAALARLDAVQRGLRGGPAPPGLSVAVVVADLDPAAFLGGAADFALAIPEVLRDGWYRAFTRTVFLAGRPASVAPRHAYRHATPTADLAWYGPAPRRELAPLSRLLRAFRGPAPVEVPAGPLTVPVTGRPTGRVVDVSLATAGVSTGAYLVHVHHLISEAVLRGLVRPGDTLSVAHADTLDVTDFPAVLDPARAASVQTRITPGDTDPDRLRLYGVLTPTRDEGGR
;
A
#
# COMPACT_ATOMS: atom_id res chain seq x y z
N MET A 1 -23.95 -38.68 -0.53
CA MET A 1 -23.01 -38.22 -1.58
C MET A 1 -22.29 -37.00 -1.05
N SER A 2 -20.99 -37.17 -0.79
CA SER A 2 -20.10 -36.18 -0.19
C SER A 2 -19.61 -35.21 -1.26
N THR A 3 -19.90 -33.93 -1.13
CA THR A 3 -19.18 -32.86 -1.83
C THR A 3 -17.93 -32.55 -1.01
N ALA A 4 -16.85 -33.27 -1.31
CA ALA A 4 -15.52 -32.88 -0.87
C ALA A 4 -15.22 -31.49 -1.45
N ALA A 5 -15.17 -30.48 -0.59
CA ALA A 5 -14.54 -29.22 -0.91
C ALA A 5 -13.11 -29.54 -1.35
N ASN A 6 -12.78 -29.22 -2.61
CA ASN A 6 -11.47 -29.46 -3.17
C ASN A 6 -10.51 -28.39 -2.62
N THR A 7 -10.11 -28.54 -1.36
CA THR A 7 -9.05 -27.77 -0.71
C THR A 7 -7.71 -28.18 -1.32
N ARG A 8 -7.42 -27.68 -2.54
CA ARG A 8 -6.07 -27.75 -3.07
C ARG A 8 -5.18 -26.85 -2.20
N PRO A 9 -4.02 -27.33 -1.72
CA PRO A 9 -3.33 -26.64 -0.64
C PRO A 9 -2.59 -25.41 -1.17
N LEU A 10 -2.82 -24.26 -0.53
CA LEU A 10 -1.89 -23.12 -0.47
C LEU A 10 -0.44 -23.55 -0.13
N ALA A 11 -0.25 -24.78 0.38
CA ALA A 11 1.04 -25.35 0.81
C ALA A 11 2.07 -25.60 -0.31
N THR A 12 1.72 -25.46 -1.59
CA THR A 12 2.69 -25.58 -2.71
C THR A 12 3.03 -24.24 -3.37
N ASP A 13 2.40 -23.14 -2.92
CA ASP A 13 2.69 -21.82 -3.46
C ASP A 13 3.99 -21.28 -2.84
N PRO A 14 5.03 -20.94 -3.65
CA PRO A 14 6.30 -20.42 -3.12
C PRO A 14 6.14 -19.09 -2.39
N LEU A 15 5.04 -18.37 -2.58
CA LEU A 15 4.73 -17.11 -1.88
C LEU A 15 4.07 -17.34 -0.52
N ALA A 16 3.50 -18.52 -0.25
CA ALA A 16 2.76 -18.77 0.98
C ALA A 16 3.62 -18.61 2.26
N PRO A 17 4.85 -19.15 2.34
CA PRO A 17 5.72 -18.93 3.51
C PRO A 17 6.01 -17.45 3.76
N ALA A 18 6.29 -16.67 2.71
CA ALA A 18 6.54 -15.24 2.80
C ALA A 18 5.30 -14.47 3.29
N ALA A 19 4.12 -14.81 2.76
CA ALA A 19 2.85 -14.20 3.15
C ALA A 19 2.50 -14.48 4.61
N LEU A 20 2.68 -15.73 5.07
CA LEU A 20 2.45 -16.12 6.47
C LEU A 20 3.44 -15.44 7.41
N ALA A 21 4.73 -15.44 7.08
CA ALA A 21 5.75 -14.75 7.87
C ALA A 21 5.49 -13.24 7.98
N ARG A 22 4.95 -12.63 6.90
CA ARG A 22 4.51 -11.24 6.92
C ARG A 22 3.35 -11.02 7.88
N LEU A 23 2.33 -11.88 7.85
CA LEU A 23 1.19 -11.81 8.76
C LEU A 23 1.64 -11.94 10.22
N ASP A 24 2.53 -12.89 10.52
CA ASP A 24 3.10 -13.06 11.86
C ASP A 24 3.92 -11.83 12.29
N ALA A 25 4.69 -11.24 11.39
CA ALA A 25 5.44 -10.01 11.66
C ALA A 25 4.50 -8.82 11.93
N VAL A 26 3.37 -8.68 11.22
CA VAL A 26 2.33 -7.70 11.55
C VAL A 26 1.84 -7.95 12.97
N GLN A 27 1.42 -9.18 13.28
CA GLN A 27 0.83 -9.53 14.57
C GLN A 27 1.79 -9.30 15.75
N ARG A 28 3.08 -9.59 15.59
CA ARG A 28 4.11 -9.35 16.62
C ARG A 28 4.45 -7.87 16.81
N GLY A 29 4.49 -7.09 15.73
CA GLY A 29 4.83 -5.66 15.79
C GLY A 29 3.74 -4.80 16.44
N LEU A 30 2.52 -5.33 16.53
CA LEU A 30 1.36 -4.66 17.07
C LEU A 30 1.30 -4.76 18.61
N ARG A 31 1.75 -3.72 19.32
CA ARG A 31 1.78 -3.66 20.81
C ARG A 31 0.39 -3.79 21.44
N GLY A 32 0.32 -4.46 22.60
CA GLY A 32 -0.92 -4.75 23.32
C GLY A 32 -1.61 -3.48 23.88
N GLY A 33 -2.88 -3.31 23.49
CA GLY A 33 -3.79 -2.25 23.92
C GLY A 33 -5.06 -2.28 23.05
N PRO A 34 -6.23 -1.83 23.55
CA PRO A 34 -7.44 -1.78 22.74
C PRO A 34 -7.26 -0.78 21.60
N ALA A 35 -7.22 -1.27 20.36
CA ALA A 35 -7.21 -0.42 19.18
C ALA A 35 -8.62 0.12 18.92
N PRO A 36 -8.76 1.40 18.49
CA PRO A 36 -10.03 1.92 18.04
C PRO A 36 -10.60 0.99 16.94
N PRO A 37 -11.79 0.41 17.13
CA PRO A 37 -12.30 -0.56 16.17
C PRO A 37 -12.61 0.14 14.84
N GLY A 38 -12.12 -0.45 13.73
CA GLY A 38 -12.61 -0.16 12.39
C GLY A 38 -12.19 1.19 11.80
N LEU A 39 -10.97 1.65 12.06
CA LEU A 39 -10.39 2.80 11.34
C LEU A 39 -10.22 2.46 9.85
N SER A 40 -10.56 3.43 9.01
CA SER A 40 -10.39 3.37 7.56
C SER A 40 -9.88 4.71 7.06
N VAL A 41 -9.33 4.70 5.86
CA VAL A 41 -9.00 5.91 5.09
C VAL A 41 -9.87 5.97 3.85
N ALA A 42 -10.19 7.18 3.41
CA ALA A 42 -10.74 7.41 2.07
C ALA A 42 -9.78 8.32 1.31
N VAL A 43 -9.55 8.02 0.03
CA VAL A 43 -8.71 8.84 -0.85
C VAL A 43 -9.59 9.30 -2.00
N VAL A 44 -9.71 10.61 -2.16
CA VAL A 44 -10.38 11.21 -3.31
C VAL A 44 -9.33 11.46 -4.39
N VAL A 45 -9.59 10.95 -5.60
CA VAL A 45 -8.68 10.97 -6.74
C VAL A 45 -9.38 11.66 -7.91
N ALA A 46 -8.83 12.80 -8.32
CA ALA A 46 -9.25 13.55 -9.50
C ALA A 46 -8.53 13.06 -10.74
N ASP A 47 -7.20 13.03 -10.64
CA ASP A 47 -6.27 12.53 -11.64
C ASP A 47 -5.21 11.68 -10.95
N LEU A 48 -4.77 10.62 -11.61
CA LEU A 48 -3.79 9.69 -11.07
C LEU A 48 -2.43 9.92 -11.75
N ASP A 49 -1.57 10.67 -11.07
CA ASP A 49 -0.14 10.64 -11.33
C ASP A 49 0.53 9.60 -10.39
N PRO A 50 1.17 8.54 -10.92
CA PRO A 50 1.77 7.50 -10.09
C PRO A 50 2.81 8.01 -9.09
N ALA A 51 3.64 8.97 -9.46
CA ALA A 51 4.68 9.51 -8.57
C ALA A 51 4.08 10.31 -7.41
N ALA A 52 3.10 11.18 -7.70
CA ALA A 52 2.35 11.95 -6.71
C ALA A 52 1.54 11.01 -5.79
N PHE A 53 1.02 9.90 -6.32
CA PHE A 53 0.31 8.91 -5.50
C PHE A 53 1.24 8.17 -4.54
N LEU A 54 2.40 7.72 -5.01
CA LEU A 54 3.43 7.07 -4.19
C LEU A 54 3.91 7.99 -3.06
N GLY A 55 4.28 9.23 -3.43
CA GLY A 55 4.74 10.25 -2.48
C GLY A 55 3.65 10.63 -1.48
N GLY A 56 2.44 10.91 -1.97
CA GLY A 56 1.29 11.27 -1.12
C GLY A 56 0.87 10.15 -0.16
N ALA A 57 0.96 8.88 -0.58
CA ALA A 57 0.69 7.74 0.31
C ALA A 57 1.74 7.61 1.42
N ALA A 58 3.02 7.88 1.11
CA ALA A 58 4.10 7.88 2.10
C ALA A 58 3.94 9.05 3.08
N ASP A 59 3.75 10.25 2.56
CA ASP A 59 3.62 11.49 3.33
C ASP A 59 2.38 11.47 4.22
N PHE A 60 1.24 11.00 3.70
CA PHE A 60 0.05 10.78 4.50
C PHE A 60 0.33 9.84 5.66
N ALA A 61 0.94 8.67 5.40
CA ALA A 61 1.22 7.69 6.45
C ALA A 61 2.18 8.23 7.51
N LEU A 62 3.18 9.03 7.13
CA LEU A 62 4.09 9.72 8.04
C LEU A 62 3.36 10.76 8.90
N ALA A 63 2.36 11.46 8.35
CA ALA A 63 1.59 12.49 9.02
C ALA A 63 0.49 11.95 9.98
N ILE A 64 0.24 10.65 10.00
CA ILE A 64 -0.76 10.06 10.92
C ILE A 64 -0.27 10.18 12.36
N PRO A 65 -1.09 10.69 13.30
CA PRO A 65 -0.77 10.69 14.73
C PRO A 65 -0.54 9.28 15.26
N GLU A 66 0.46 9.10 16.12
CA GLU A 66 0.86 7.78 16.65
C GLU A 66 -0.32 6.97 17.21
N VAL A 67 -1.23 7.63 17.93
CA VAL A 67 -2.44 7.02 18.51
C VAL A 67 -3.37 6.37 17.47
N LEU A 68 -3.34 6.82 16.20
CA LEU A 68 -4.16 6.27 15.11
C LEU A 68 -3.42 5.25 14.24
N ARG A 69 -2.07 5.25 14.29
CA ARG A 69 -1.22 4.38 13.46
C ARG A 69 -1.51 2.91 13.72
N ASP A 70 -1.45 2.49 14.99
CA ASP A 70 -1.68 1.10 15.38
C ASP A 70 -3.08 0.63 15.03
N GLY A 71 -4.10 1.47 15.25
CA GLY A 71 -5.48 1.14 14.93
C GLY A 71 -5.72 0.96 13.43
N TRP A 72 -5.15 1.83 12.61
CA TRP A 72 -5.26 1.71 11.15
C TRP A 72 -4.42 0.57 10.59
N TYR A 73 -3.23 0.34 11.14
CA TYR A 73 -2.39 -0.81 10.78
C TYR A 73 -3.05 -2.15 11.12
N ARG A 74 -3.71 -2.26 12.30
CA ARG A 74 -4.54 -3.42 12.69
C ARG A 74 -5.74 -3.63 11.77
N ALA A 75 -6.27 -2.56 11.19
CA ALA A 75 -7.29 -2.62 10.15
C ALA A 75 -6.70 -2.94 8.76
N PHE A 76 -5.46 -3.44 8.69
CA PHE A 76 -4.72 -3.73 7.45
C PHE A 76 -4.66 -2.53 6.52
N THR A 77 -4.44 -1.33 7.09
CA THR A 77 -4.41 -0.05 6.38
C THR A 77 -5.61 0.15 5.44
N ARG A 78 -6.79 -0.37 5.81
CA ARG A 78 -8.01 -0.36 5.00
C ARG A 78 -8.29 1.03 4.43
N THR A 79 -8.42 1.09 3.11
CA THR A 79 -8.57 2.32 2.35
C THR A 79 -9.61 2.15 1.25
N VAL A 80 -10.44 3.17 1.02
CA VAL A 80 -11.34 3.25 -0.14
C VAL A 80 -10.89 4.37 -1.07
N PHE A 81 -10.81 4.11 -2.37
CA PHE A 81 -10.47 5.10 -3.38
C PHE A 81 -11.74 5.57 -4.08
N LEU A 82 -11.97 6.88 -4.11
CA LEU A 82 -13.17 7.53 -4.59
C LEU A 82 -12.82 8.48 -5.73
N ALA A 83 -13.47 8.32 -6.88
CA ALA A 83 -13.30 9.22 -8.02
C ALA A 83 -14.03 10.55 -7.74
N GLY A 84 -13.31 11.66 -7.85
CA GLY A 84 -13.87 13.00 -7.64
C GLY A 84 -12.78 14.06 -7.50
N ARG A 85 -13.16 15.34 -7.51
CA ARG A 85 -12.22 16.45 -7.30
C ARG A 85 -12.12 16.79 -5.81
N PRO A 86 -10.95 16.70 -5.16
CA PRO A 86 -10.79 17.07 -3.75
C PRO A 86 -11.32 18.47 -3.42
N ALA A 87 -11.04 19.46 -4.28
CA ALA A 87 -11.52 20.82 -4.11
C ALA A 87 -13.05 20.95 -4.05
N SER A 88 -13.79 20.08 -4.75
CA SER A 88 -15.26 20.12 -4.78
C SER A 88 -15.91 19.57 -3.50
N VAL A 89 -15.18 18.75 -2.73
CA VAL A 89 -15.69 18.14 -1.48
C VAL A 89 -15.09 18.76 -0.22
N ALA A 90 -13.92 19.42 -0.34
CA ALA A 90 -13.22 20.08 0.76
C ALA A 90 -14.09 21.03 1.62
N PRO A 91 -15.03 21.82 1.07
CA PRO A 91 -15.86 22.72 1.88
C PRO A 91 -16.76 22.01 2.90
N ARG A 92 -17.07 20.72 2.68
CA ARG A 92 -17.95 19.91 3.55
C ARG A 92 -17.20 18.78 4.26
N HIS A 93 -16.03 18.43 3.78
CA HIS A 93 -15.21 17.34 4.29
C HIS A 93 -13.74 17.81 4.32
N ALA A 94 -13.20 18.04 5.51
CA ALA A 94 -11.79 18.37 5.66
C ALA A 94 -10.91 17.13 5.40
N TYR A 95 -9.97 17.25 4.47
CA TYR A 95 -8.93 16.23 4.29
C TYR A 95 -7.82 16.41 5.34
N ARG A 96 -7.11 15.33 5.66
CA ARG A 96 -5.91 15.36 6.53
C ARG A 96 -4.65 15.66 5.73
N HIS A 97 -4.61 15.20 4.48
CA HIS A 97 -3.46 15.38 3.60
C HIS A 97 -3.96 15.50 2.16
N ALA A 98 -3.26 16.30 1.35
CA ALA A 98 -3.48 16.39 -0.08
C ALA A 98 -2.14 16.60 -0.78
N THR A 99 -2.03 16.14 -2.02
CA THR A 99 -0.86 16.45 -2.85
C THR A 99 -0.78 17.95 -3.18
N PRO A 100 0.39 18.47 -3.58
CA PRO A 100 0.55 19.88 -3.93
C PRO A 100 -0.41 20.37 -5.04
N THR A 101 -0.74 19.50 -6.01
CA THR A 101 -1.69 19.81 -7.08
C THR A 101 -3.16 19.67 -6.65
N ALA A 102 -3.41 19.14 -5.44
CA ALA A 102 -4.73 18.83 -4.90
C ALA A 102 -5.57 17.87 -5.76
N ASP A 103 -4.94 17.06 -6.60
CA ASP A 103 -5.60 15.98 -7.36
C ASP A 103 -5.87 14.75 -6.50
N LEU A 104 -5.11 14.58 -5.42
CA LEU A 104 -5.25 13.49 -4.47
C LEU A 104 -5.45 14.07 -3.07
N ALA A 105 -6.45 13.56 -2.33
CA ALA A 105 -6.67 13.95 -0.94
C ALA A 105 -7.07 12.77 -0.07
N TRP A 106 -6.42 12.64 1.09
CA TRP A 106 -6.62 11.59 2.07
C TRP A 106 -7.47 12.09 3.25
N TYR A 107 -8.43 11.27 3.62
CA TYR A 107 -9.37 11.49 4.72
C TYR A 107 -9.21 10.36 5.73
N GLY A 108 -9.14 10.72 7.02
CA GLY A 108 -8.89 9.77 8.11
C GLY A 108 -7.40 9.67 8.49
N PRO A 109 -6.96 8.56 9.15
CA PRO A 109 -7.76 7.42 9.55
C PRO A 109 -8.91 7.81 10.48
N ALA A 110 -10.11 7.32 10.19
CA ALA A 110 -11.31 7.63 10.97
C ALA A 110 -12.27 6.43 10.98
N PRO A 111 -13.20 6.35 11.96
CA PRO A 111 -14.28 5.38 11.93
C PRO A 111 -15.10 5.46 10.64
N ARG A 112 -15.53 4.31 10.11
CA ARG A 112 -16.30 4.23 8.85
C ARG A 112 -17.53 5.16 8.81
N ARG A 113 -18.20 5.39 9.93
CA ARG A 113 -19.37 6.29 10.03
C ARG A 113 -19.03 7.75 9.67
N GLU A 114 -17.81 8.19 9.96
CA GLU A 114 -17.35 9.55 9.66
C GLU A 114 -16.95 9.70 8.18
N LEU A 115 -16.50 8.62 7.54
CA LEU A 115 -16.18 8.59 6.10
C LEU A 115 -17.39 8.25 5.22
N ALA A 116 -18.49 7.80 5.80
CA ALA A 116 -19.68 7.38 5.07
C ALA A 116 -20.32 8.51 4.22
N PRO A 117 -20.44 9.77 4.70
CA PRO A 117 -20.97 10.85 3.87
C PRO A 117 -20.17 11.05 2.58
N LEU A 118 -18.83 11.06 2.67
CA LEU A 118 -17.95 11.19 1.52
C LEU A 118 -18.12 10.01 0.54
N SER A 119 -18.18 8.78 1.08
CA SER A 119 -18.35 7.56 0.28
C SER A 119 -19.74 7.43 -0.38
N ARG A 120 -20.75 8.17 0.10
CA ARG A 120 -22.08 8.23 -0.52
C ARG A 120 -22.16 9.26 -1.65
N LEU A 121 -21.32 10.30 -1.59
CA LEU A 121 -21.27 11.37 -2.59
C LEU A 121 -20.48 10.94 -3.84
N LEU A 122 -19.41 10.18 -3.64
CA LEU A 122 -18.47 9.81 -4.70
C LEU A 122 -18.55 8.32 -5.02
N ARG A 123 -18.11 7.95 -6.23
CA ARG A 123 -18.07 6.55 -6.66
C ARG A 123 -16.69 5.97 -6.38
N ALA A 124 -16.66 4.74 -5.87
CA ALA A 124 -15.41 3.99 -5.78
C ALA A 124 -14.89 3.63 -7.18
N PHE A 125 -13.57 3.60 -7.35
CA PHE A 125 -12.96 3.07 -8.57
C PHE A 125 -13.38 1.62 -8.78
N ARG A 126 -13.94 1.33 -9.96
CA ARG A 126 -14.39 0.01 -10.38
C ARG A 126 -14.17 -0.13 -11.87
N GLY A 127 -13.85 -1.35 -12.31
CA GLY A 127 -13.71 -1.69 -13.72
C GLY A 127 -12.33 -2.22 -14.06
N PRO A 128 -12.18 -2.82 -15.25
CA PRO A 128 -10.95 -3.50 -15.66
C PRO A 128 -9.91 -2.58 -16.30
N ALA A 129 -10.18 -1.27 -16.40
CA ALA A 129 -9.28 -0.33 -17.05
C ALA A 129 -7.89 -0.42 -16.40
N PRO A 130 -6.82 -0.64 -17.19
CA PRO A 130 -5.47 -0.75 -16.66
C PRO A 130 -5.01 0.61 -16.10
N VAL A 131 -4.08 0.57 -15.17
CA VAL A 131 -3.35 1.78 -14.77
C VAL A 131 -2.37 2.18 -15.87
N GLU A 132 -2.32 3.47 -16.21
CA GLU A 132 -1.25 4.02 -17.04
C GLU A 132 -0.08 4.39 -16.13
N VAL A 133 1.10 3.84 -16.42
CA VAL A 133 2.34 4.12 -15.67
C VAL A 133 3.42 4.61 -16.64
N PRO A 134 4.28 5.56 -16.23
CA PRO A 134 5.37 6.03 -17.07
C PRO A 134 6.31 4.90 -17.49
N ALA A 135 6.90 5.03 -18.68
CA ALA A 135 7.97 4.15 -19.10
C ALA A 135 9.27 4.49 -18.35
N GLY A 136 9.80 3.53 -17.60
CA GLY A 136 11.06 3.67 -16.86
C GLY A 136 10.89 3.89 -15.35
N PRO A 137 12.00 3.93 -14.61
CA PRO A 137 11.96 4.07 -13.16
C PRO A 137 11.53 5.47 -12.74
N LEU A 138 10.75 5.56 -11.67
CA LEU A 138 10.38 6.81 -11.01
C LEU A 138 11.26 7.04 -9.80
N THR A 139 11.65 8.30 -9.60
CA THR A 139 12.31 8.75 -8.36
C THR A 139 11.33 9.62 -7.59
N VAL A 140 10.91 9.16 -6.41
CA VAL A 140 9.88 9.82 -5.60
C VAL A 140 10.49 10.25 -4.26
N PRO A 141 10.71 11.56 -4.01
CA PRO A 141 11.19 12.02 -2.72
C PRO A 141 10.09 11.87 -1.65
N VAL A 142 10.46 11.39 -0.47
CA VAL A 142 9.58 11.35 0.71
C VAL A 142 9.80 12.62 1.52
N THR A 143 8.72 13.25 1.99
CA THR A 143 8.82 14.51 2.76
C THR A 143 9.77 14.38 3.95
N GLY A 144 10.71 15.31 4.08
CA GLY A 144 11.72 15.35 5.13
C GLY A 144 13.06 15.90 4.63
N ARG A 145 14.03 16.02 5.54
CA ARG A 145 15.41 16.38 5.15
C ARG A 145 16.03 15.18 4.40
N PRO A 146 16.57 15.36 3.18
CA PRO A 146 17.15 14.26 2.41
C PRO A 146 18.17 13.47 3.24
N THR A 147 17.98 12.15 3.32
CA THR A 147 18.85 11.23 4.05
C THR A 147 19.94 10.64 3.16
N GLY A 148 19.77 10.72 1.84
CA GLY A 148 20.60 10.01 0.86
C GLY A 148 20.26 8.51 0.73
N ARG A 149 19.32 8.01 1.54
CA ARG A 149 18.89 6.61 1.52
C ARG A 149 17.88 6.38 0.41
N VAL A 150 18.10 5.32 -0.36
CA VAL A 150 17.19 4.88 -1.42
C VAL A 150 16.37 3.67 -0.95
N VAL A 151 15.10 3.64 -1.29
CA VAL A 151 14.23 2.50 -1.03
C VAL A 151 13.74 1.98 -2.38
N ASP A 152 14.17 0.77 -2.73
CA ASP A 152 13.78 0.14 -3.99
C ASP A 152 12.37 -0.41 -3.87
N VAL A 153 11.55 -0.11 -4.87
CA VAL A 153 10.17 -0.56 -4.99
C VAL A 153 9.98 -1.16 -6.38
N SER A 154 9.51 -2.40 -6.45
CA SER A 154 9.12 -3.02 -7.74
C SER A 154 7.63 -3.34 -7.70
N LEU A 155 6.90 -3.00 -8.77
CA LEU A 155 5.44 -3.11 -8.86
C LEU A 155 5.03 -3.90 -10.11
N ALA A 156 4.16 -4.88 -9.96
CA ALA A 156 3.53 -5.59 -11.07
C ALA A 156 2.31 -4.81 -11.59
N THR A 157 2.16 -4.69 -12.91
CA THR A 157 1.08 -3.89 -13.53
C THR A 157 0.23 -4.67 -14.54
N ALA A 158 0.71 -5.80 -15.08
CA ALA A 158 -0.07 -6.57 -16.05
C ALA A 158 -1.35 -7.13 -15.43
N GLY A 159 -2.49 -6.91 -16.08
CA GLY A 159 -3.80 -7.34 -15.56
C GLY A 159 -4.20 -6.67 -14.24
N VAL A 160 -3.58 -5.54 -13.87
CA VAL A 160 -3.94 -4.75 -12.68
C VAL A 160 -4.80 -3.58 -13.09
N SER A 161 -6.05 -3.55 -12.63
CA SER A 161 -6.92 -2.39 -12.84
C SER A 161 -6.40 -1.16 -12.08
N THR A 162 -6.80 0.05 -12.49
CA THR A 162 -6.49 1.29 -11.74
C THR A 162 -6.88 1.19 -10.26
N GLY A 163 -8.06 0.62 -9.96
CA GLY A 163 -8.51 0.43 -8.59
C GLY A 163 -7.63 -0.54 -7.79
N ALA A 164 -7.23 -1.66 -8.41
CA ALA A 164 -6.32 -2.63 -7.78
C ALA A 164 -4.92 -2.04 -7.57
N TYR A 165 -4.40 -1.27 -8.53
CA TYR A 165 -3.14 -0.55 -8.41
C TYR A 165 -3.14 0.40 -7.20
N LEU A 166 -4.15 1.26 -7.10
CA LEU A 166 -4.32 2.18 -5.98
C LEU A 166 -4.30 1.43 -4.63
N VAL A 167 -5.06 0.33 -4.53
CA VAL A 167 -5.11 -0.50 -3.32
C VAL A 167 -3.74 -1.11 -3.00
N HIS A 168 -3.12 -1.80 -3.95
CA HIS A 168 -1.87 -2.53 -3.72
C HIS A 168 -0.71 -1.62 -3.37
N VAL A 169 -0.54 -0.53 -4.13
CA VAL A 169 0.53 0.44 -3.89
C VAL A 169 0.33 1.16 -2.57
N HIS A 170 -0.89 1.59 -2.25
CA HIS A 170 -1.15 2.26 -0.98
C HIS A 170 -0.86 1.36 0.22
N HIS A 171 -1.32 0.11 0.20
CA HIS A 171 -0.99 -0.86 1.26
C HIS A 171 0.52 -1.10 1.36
N LEU A 172 1.21 -1.28 0.23
CA LEU A 172 2.66 -1.48 0.21
C LEU A 172 3.40 -0.31 0.86
N ILE A 173 3.13 0.92 0.42
CA ILE A 173 3.83 2.12 0.90
C ILE A 173 3.43 2.47 2.33
N SER A 174 2.13 2.54 2.64
CA SER A 174 1.69 2.94 3.97
C SER A 174 2.15 1.96 5.05
N GLU A 175 2.10 0.64 4.80
CA GLU A 175 2.61 -0.32 5.77
C GLU A 175 4.13 -0.27 5.91
N ALA A 176 4.87 -0.03 4.82
CA ALA A 176 6.32 0.16 4.90
C ALA A 176 6.70 1.37 5.75
N VAL A 177 5.96 2.48 5.62
CA VAL A 177 6.10 3.67 6.47
C VAL A 177 5.78 3.35 7.93
N LEU A 178 4.63 2.73 8.20
CA LEU A 178 4.20 2.40 9.56
C LEU A 178 5.15 1.44 10.28
N ARG A 179 5.91 0.65 9.51
CA ARG A 179 6.97 -0.24 10.01
C ARG A 179 8.35 0.40 10.07
N GLY A 180 8.49 1.66 9.64
CA GLY A 180 9.76 2.39 9.62
C GLY A 180 10.76 1.93 8.56
N LEU A 181 10.30 1.20 7.53
CA LEU A 181 11.11 0.79 6.38
C LEU A 181 11.37 1.98 5.45
N VAL A 182 10.35 2.83 5.27
CA VAL A 182 10.42 4.15 4.63
C VAL A 182 10.39 5.22 5.73
N ARG A 183 11.31 6.17 5.67
CA ARG A 183 11.46 7.25 6.66
C ARG A 183 11.36 8.62 6.00
N PRO A 184 11.08 9.69 6.78
CA PRO A 184 11.15 11.05 6.26
C PRO A 184 12.50 11.33 5.58
N GLY A 185 12.46 11.89 4.38
CA GLY A 185 13.66 12.25 3.61
C GLY A 185 14.32 11.11 2.83
N ASP A 186 13.79 9.89 2.89
CA ASP A 186 14.20 8.80 1.99
C ASP A 186 13.75 9.10 0.55
N THR A 187 14.35 8.41 -0.43
CA THR A 187 13.94 8.46 -1.83
C THR A 187 13.43 7.09 -2.26
N LEU A 188 12.22 7.02 -2.83
CA LEU A 188 11.73 5.78 -3.43
C LEU A 188 12.24 5.69 -4.88
N SER A 189 12.93 4.60 -5.21
CA SER A 189 13.29 4.21 -6.57
C SER A 189 12.29 3.16 -7.03
N VAL A 190 11.36 3.54 -7.92
CA VAL A 190 10.19 2.72 -8.25
C VAL A 190 10.28 2.21 -9.67
N ALA A 191 10.30 0.89 -9.84
CA ALA A 191 10.25 0.22 -11.13
C ALA A 191 8.89 -0.48 -11.32
N HIS A 192 8.21 -0.17 -12.41
CA HIS A 192 7.05 -0.93 -12.86
C HIS A 192 7.48 -2.01 -13.84
N ALA A 193 6.93 -3.20 -13.68
CA ALA A 193 7.09 -4.33 -14.59
C ALA A 193 5.71 -4.95 -14.88
N ASP A 194 5.60 -5.70 -15.96
CA ASP A 194 4.37 -6.44 -16.26
C ASP A 194 4.08 -7.46 -15.15
N THR A 195 5.08 -8.27 -14.83
CA THR A 195 5.04 -9.28 -13.76
C THR A 195 6.30 -9.21 -12.91
N LEU A 196 6.18 -9.61 -11.65
CA LEU A 196 7.33 -9.83 -10.76
C LEU A 196 7.55 -11.33 -10.64
N ASP A 197 8.63 -11.84 -11.23
CA ASP A 197 8.99 -13.25 -11.09
C ASP A 197 9.50 -13.51 -9.67
N VAL A 198 8.93 -14.50 -8.99
CA VAL A 198 9.32 -14.85 -7.61
C VAL A 198 10.79 -15.26 -7.50
N THR A 199 11.38 -15.75 -8.60
CA THR A 199 12.79 -16.16 -8.68
C THR A 199 13.76 -14.99 -8.70
N ASP A 200 13.30 -13.78 -9.02
CA ASP A 200 14.10 -12.55 -8.96
C ASP A 200 14.21 -12.00 -7.52
N PHE A 201 13.35 -12.48 -6.61
CA PHE A 201 13.22 -11.94 -5.25
C PHE A 201 13.49 -12.95 -4.11
N PRO A 202 14.44 -13.90 -4.21
CA PRO A 202 14.60 -14.95 -3.22
C PRO A 202 14.92 -14.39 -1.83
N ALA A 203 15.76 -13.36 -1.75
CA ALA A 203 16.13 -12.71 -0.50
C ALA A 203 14.99 -11.84 0.08
N VAL A 204 14.05 -11.36 -0.72
CA VAL A 204 12.91 -10.56 -0.24
C VAL A 204 11.77 -11.48 0.22
N LEU A 205 11.67 -12.66 -0.38
CA LEU A 205 10.66 -13.67 -0.05
C LEU A 205 11.10 -14.61 1.09
N ASP A 206 12.35 -14.52 1.55
CA ASP A 206 12.81 -15.26 2.73
C ASP A 206 11.99 -14.87 3.98
N PRO A 207 11.28 -15.82 4.61
CA PRO A 207 10.54 -15.60 5.86
C PRO A 207 11.36 -14.92 6.97
N ALA A 208 12.66 -15.21 7.05
CA ALA A 208 13.55 -14.61 8.05
C ALA A 208 13.73 -13.10 7.84
N ARG A 209 13.52 -12.61 6.61
CA ARG A 209 13.65 -11.20 6.25
C ARG A 209 12.35 -10.41 6.35
N ALA A 210 11.23 -11.04 6.70
CA ALA A 210 9.90 -10.42 6.76
C ALA A 210 9.86 -9.11 7.57
N ALA A 211 10.71 -8.93 8.59
CA ALA A 211 10.81 -7.71 9.38
C ALA A 211 11.51 -6.54 8.66
N SER A 212 12.39 -6.83 7.69
CA SER A 212 13.29 -5.88 7.00
C SER A 212 12.85 -5.50 5.58
N VAL A 213 11.81 -6.14 5.07
CA VAL A 213 11.25 -5.90 3.74
C VAL A 213 9.73 -5.76 3.83
N GLN A 214 9.11 -5.21 2.79
CA GLN A 214 7.65 -5.21 2.65
C GLN A 214 7.29 -5.86 1.31
N THR A 215 6.37 -6.81 1.36
CA THR A 215 5.80 -7.45 0.17
C THR A 215 4.29 -7.20 0.13
N ARG A 216 3.75 -7.17 -1.09
CA ARG A 216 2.31 -7.21 -1.35
C ARG A 216 1.99 -8.50 -2.08
N ILE A 217 1.65 -9.52 -1.30
CA ILE A 217 1.20 -10.83 -1.78
C ILE A 217 -0.28 -10.94 -1.51
N THR A 218 -1.08 -11.24 -2.53
CA THR A 218 -2.54 -11.41 -2.41
C THR A 218 -3.01 -12.36 -3.51
N PRO A 219 -4.20 -12.97 -3.39
CA PRO A 219 -4.79 -13.73 -4.49
C PRO A 219 -4.81 -12.96 -5.81
N GLY A 220 -4.62 -13.68 -6.92
CA GLY A 220 -4.74 -13.12 -8.26
C GLY A 220 -6.20 -12.75 -8.57
N ASP A 221 -6.42 -11.62 -9.25
CA ASP A 221 -7.76 -11.22 -9.67
C ASP A 221 -8.37 -12.20 -10.69
N THR A 222 -7.53 -12.83 -11.52
CA THR A 222 -7.94 -13.82 -12.55
C THR A 222 -7.97 -15.25 -12.04
N ASP A 223 -7.23 -15.54 -10.97
CA ASP A 223 -7.13 -16.86 -10.33
C ASP A 223 -7.02 -16.67 -8.81
N PRO A 224 -8.16 -16.57 -8.10
CA PRO A 224 -8.19 -16.32 -6.66
C PRO A 224 -7.58 -17.44 -5.82
N ASP A 225 -7.35 -18.62 -6.40
CA ASP A 225 -6.72 -19.75 -5.72
C ASP A 225 -5.19 -19.69 -5.76
N ARG A 226 -4.61 -18.74 -6.51
CA ARG A 226 -3.16 -18.56 -6.64
C ARG A 226 -2.72 -17.22 -6.06
N LEU A 227 -1.64 -17.24 -5.28
CA LEU A 227 -1.03 -16.00 -4.81
C LEU A 227 -0.26 -15.33 -5.93
N ARG A 228 -0.29 -14.00 -5.92
CA ARG A 228 0.49 -13.16 -6.81
C ARG A 228 1.29 -12.14 -6.02
N LEU A 229 2.53 -11.93 -6.44
CA LEU A 229 3.39 -10.85 -5.96
C LEU A 229 3.09 -9.58 -6.76
N TYR A 230 2.45 -8.60 -6.11
CA TYR A 230 2.10 -7.32 -6.74
C TYR A 230 3.13 -6.23 -6.48
N GLY A 231 3.89 -6.36 -5.39
CA GLY A 231 4.93 -5.39 -5.09
C GLY A 231 5.91 -5.88 -4.05
N VAL A 232 7.13 -5.39 -4.17
CA VAL A 232 8.20 -5.55 -3.20
C VAL A 232 8.77 -4.19 -2.87
N LEU A 233 9.18 -4.01 -1.62
CA LEU A 233 9.88 -2.84 -1.15
C LEU A 233 11.03 -3.29 -0.26
N THR A 234 12.23 -2.87 -0.65
CA THR A 234 13.47 -3.18 0.06
C THR A 234 14.22 -1.90 0.33
N PRO A 235 14.44 -1.52 1.58
CA PRO A 235 15.31 -0.40 1.86
C PRO A 235 16.74 -0.77 1.48
N THR A 236 17.40 0.04 0.65
CA THR A 236 18.84 -0.11 0.46
C THR A 236 19.53 0.22 1.77
N ARG A 237 20.66 -0.45 2.03
CA ARG A 237 21.53 -0.09 3.16
C ARG A 237 22.09 1.31 2.89
N ASP A 238 22.23 2.12 3.93
CA ASP A 238 22.86 3.44 3.81
C ASP A 238 24.22 3.28 3.09
N GLU A 239 24.43 3.93 1.95
CA GLU A 239 25.74 3.99 1.30
C GLU A 239 26.76 4.85 2.08
N GLY A 240 26.41 5.31 3.29
CA GLY A 240 27.10 6.39 4.01
C GLY A 240 27.67 6.02 5.39
N GLY A 241 28.07 4.77 5.62
CA GLY A 241 28.86 4.38 6.79
C GLY A 241 30.37 4.46 6.51
N ARG A 242 30.92 5.67 6.38
CA ARG A 242 32.37 5.92 6.49
C ARG A 242 32.61 7.03 7.51
#